data_AF-A0A3C1EPQ7-F1
#
_entry.id   AF-A0A3C1EPQ7-F1
#
_cell.length_a   1.000
_cell.length_b   1.000
_cell.length_c   1.000
_cell.angle_alpha   90.00
_cell.angle_beta   90.00
_cell.angle_gamma   90.00
#
_symmetry.space_group_name_H-M   'P 1'
#
loop_
_entity.id
_entity.type
_entity.pdbx_description
1 polymer ?
#
loop_
_entity_poly.entity_id
_entity_poly.type
_entity_poly.pdbx_seq_one_letter_code
_entity_poly.pdbx_strand_id
1 'polypeptide(L)'
;MKYWIFQNNQVCGPYDPEALSQLPGYSAETLVCGEGRKGTSMGDWQRAGMVPALSVSLVKAAQVATDGKAVPAGGGASQGALPSEPTLKDLAVLGSLQEKLSLLENTVAQFQDGLQGKENELLNLHRELDLRKGIEADLNLKLQEMETKLASMASLRDSIDNAVAAEKNVQTEVKDVETAVQNVESSVQEVKISMTGVSSTVKELEDALDQQRRTVTDLTSEIERLKKESAAATAQTEPLPEPARTLTPAASPELSRTPDASQPASLPETEQTPTPAASSEL
;
A
#
# COMPACT_ATOMS: atom_id res chain seq x y z
N MET A 1 6.39 46.17 -29.17
CA MET A 1 6.02 44.75 -29.13
C MET A 1 6.17 44.24 -30.55
N LYS A 2 6.97 43.20 -30.73
CA LYS A 2 7.31 42.67 -32.06
C LYS A 2 6.31 41.61 -32.50
N TYR A 3 6.21 41.40 -33.80
CA TYR A 3 5.28 40.46 -34.41
C TYR A 3 5.98 39.63 -35.49
N TRP A 4 5.59 38.37 -35.58
CA TRP A 4 5.95 37.47 -36.70
C TRP A 4 4.73 37.33 -37.60
N ILE A 5 4.94 37.29 -38.91
CA ILE A 5 3.90 37.05 -39.91
C ILE A 5 4.10 35.70 -40.57
N PHE A 6 3.00 35.03 -40.92
CA PHE A 6 3.03 33.85 -41.76
C PHE A 6 2.52 34.21 -43.16
N GLN A 7 3.44 34.25 -44.13
CA GLN A 7 3.14 34.61 -45.52
C GLN A 7 3.95 33.72 -46.46
N ASN A 8 3.36 33.28 -47.57
CA ASN A 8 4.01 32.40 -48.55
C ASN A 8 4.61 31.12 -47.93
N ASN A 9 3.90 30.53 -46.98
CA ASN A 9 4.31 29.32 -46.25
C ASN A 9 5.64 29.47 -45.47
N GLN A 10 6.04 30.70 -45.14
CA GLN A 10 7.21 31.00 -44.32
C GLN A 10 6.83 31.93 -43.16
N VAL A 11 7.51 31.73 -42.04
CA VAL A 11 7.43 32.63 -40.88
C VAL A 11 8.47 33.73 -41.07
N CYS A 12 8.03 34.96 -41.27
CA CYS A 12 8.90 36.13 -41.42
C CYS A 12 8.82 37.00 -40.16
N GLY A 13 9.95 37.51 -39.68
CA GLY A 13 10.01 38.42 -38.54
C GLY A 13 11.29 38.28 -37.73
N PRO A 14 11.43 39.02 -36.60
CA PRO A 14 10.41 39.89 -36.01
C PRO A 14 10.27 41.27 -36.67
N TYR A 15 9.04 41.78 -36.77
CA TYR A 15 8.71 43.12 -37.28
C TYR A 15 8.05 43.98 -36.20
N ASP A 16 8.30 45.28 -36.24
CA ASP A 16 7.53 46.26 -35.47
C ASP A 16 6.20 46.59 -36.19
N PRO A 17 5.16 47.07 -35.48
CA PRO A 17 3.86 47.40 -36.07
C PRO A 17 3.95 48.35 -37.26
N GLU A 18 4.89 49.28 -37.25
CA GLU A 18 5.10 50.22 -38.35
C GLU A 18 5.72 49.54 -39.58
N ALA A 19 6.69 48.64 -39.37
CA ALA A 19 7.32 47.86 -40.43
C ALA A 19 6.32 46.90 -41.13
N LEU A 20 5.33 46.38 -40.39
CA LEU A 20 4.24 45.58 -40.96
C LEU A 20 3.42 46.34 -42.01
N SER A 21 3.20 47.64 -41.82
CA SER A 21 2.41 48.43 -42.77
C SER A 21 3.10 48.66 -44.12
N GLN A 22 4.42 48.43 -44.18
CA GLN A 22 5.23 48.57 -45.40
C GLN A 22 5.42 47.25 -46.14
N LEU A 23 5.01 46.12 -45.55
CA LEU A 23 5.18 44.79 -46.14
C LEU A 23 4.14 44.55 -47.26
N PRO A 24 4.58 44.15 -48.47
CA PRO A 24 3.65 43.85 -49.56
C PRO A 24 2.80 42.62 -49.23
N GLY A 25 1.48 42.77 -49.31
CA GLY A 25 0.51 41.71 -49.00
C GLY A 25 0.15 41.58 -47.52
N TYR A 26 0.57 42.52 -46.68
CA TYR A 26 0.04 42.67 -45.33
C TYR A 26 -1.41 43.17 -45.38
N SER A 27 -2.34 42.40 -44.81
CA SER A 27 -3.78 42.68 -44.81
C SER A 27 -4.44 42.20 -43.51
N ALA A 28 -5.72 42.50 -43.32
CA ALA A 28 -6.47 42.07 -42.12
C ALA A 28 -6.51 40.53 -41.97
N GLU A 29 -6.34 39.81 -43.07
CA GLU A 29 -6.37 38.36 -43.15
C GLU A 29 -5.00 37.72 -42.84
N THR A 30 -3.91 38.50 -42.83
CA THR A 30 -2.56 38.00 -42.58
C THR A 30 -2.45 37.44 -41.17
N LEU A 31 -1.90 36.24 -41.03
CA LEU A 31 -1.68 35.59 -39.74
C LEU A 31 -0.45 36.21 -39.05
N VAL A 32 -0.66 36.70 -37.84
CA VAL A 32 0.35 37.32 -36.97
C VAL A 32 0.48 36.54 -35.66
N CYS A 33 1.70 36.50 -35.13
CA CYS A 33 2.01 35.96 -33.81
C CYS A 33 2.77 37.02 -33.00
N GLY A 34 2.27 37.35 -31.82
CA GLY A 34 2.87 38.37 -30.95
C GLY A 34 4.09 37.85 -30.17
N GLU A 35 5.01 38.76 -29.87
CA GLU A 35 6.17 38.54 -28.99
C GLU A 35 5.75 37.91 -27.65
N GLY A 36 6.27 36.71 -27.37
CA GLY A 36 5.95 35.92 -26.17
C GLY A 36 5.23 34.59 -26.46
N ARG A 37 4.72 34.38 -27.68
CA ARG A 37 4.19 33.08 -28.13
C ARG A 37 5.19 32.37 -29.02
N LYS A 38 5.26 31.03 -28.91
CA LYS A 38 6.24 30.22 -29.67
C LYS A 38 5.86 30.06 -31.14
N GLY A 39 4.60 30.29 -31.52
CA GLY A 39 4.13 30.13 -32.90
C GLY A 39 4.15 28.68 -33.38
N THR A 40 4.34 27.71 -32.48
CA THR A 40 4.40 26.28 -32.79
C THR A 40 3.02 25.64 -32.90
N SER A 41 2.00 26.29 -32.33
CA SER A 41 0.62 25.80 -32.32
C SER A 41 -0.26 26.67 -33.21
N MET A 42 -1.21 26.06 -33.94
CA MET A 42 -2.21 26.77 -34.75
C MET A 42 -2.95 27.88 -33.97
N GLY A 43 -3.16 27.69 -32.65
CA GLY A 43 -3.82 28.68 -31.79
C GLY A 43 -2.99 29.91 -31.42
N ASP A 44 -1.70 29.94 -31.73
CA ASP A 44 -0.84 31.12 -31.49
C ASP A 44 -0.92 32.15 -32.63
N TRP A 45 -1.43 31.73 -33.79
CA TRP A 45 -1.56 32.57 -34.98
C TRP A 45 -2.96 33.19 -35.02
N GLN A 46 -3.01 34.51 -35.03
CA GLN A 46 -4.26 35.27 -35.10
C GLN A 46 -4.29 36.10 -36.37
N ARG A 47 -5.48 36.35 -36.93
CA ARG A 47 -5.63 37.30 -38.05
C ARG A 47 -5.26 38.70 -37.57
N ALA A 48 -4.53 39.46 -38.37
CA ALA A 48 -4.09 40.81 -38.03
C ALA A 48 -5.28 41.71 -37.63
N GLY A 49 -6.44 41.55 -38.28
CA GLY A 49 -7.67 42.30 -37.94
C GLY A 49 -8.22 42.02 -36.54
N MET A 50 -7.87 40.87 -35.94
CA MET A 50 -8.30 40.49 -34.59
C MET A 50 -7.37 41.03 -33.49
N VAL A 51 -6.24 41.64 -33.86
CA VAL A 51 -5.25 42.18 -32.91
C VAL A 51 -5.43 43.69 -32.81
N PRO A 52 -5.98 44.24 -31.71
CA PRO A 52 -6.28 45.67 -31.60
C PRO A 52 -5.05 46.57 -31.79
N ALA A 53 -3.88 46.09 -31.35
CA ALA A 53 -2.61 46.81 -31.48
C ALA A 53 -2.15 47.03 -32.93
N LEU A 54 -2.67 46.25 -33.89
CA LEU A 54 -2.31 46.32 -35.31
C LEU A 54 -3.35 47.07 -36.17
N SER A 55 -4.47 47.50 -35.57
CA SER A 55 -5.53 48.24 -36.25
C SER A 55 -5.02 49.48 -36.98
N VAL A 56 -4.14 50.26 -36.35
CA VAL A 56 -3.54 51.47 -36.94
C VAL A 56 -2.65 51.15 -38.14
N SER A 57 -1.86 50.07 -38.06
CA SER A 57 -0.99 49.62 -39.14
C SER A 57 -1.76 49.04 -40.33
N LEU A 58 -2.91 48.41 -40.08
CA LEU A 58 -3.80 47.90 -41.11
C LEU A 58 -4.46 49.02 -41.92
N VAL A 59 -4.92 50.09 -41.25
CA VAL A 59 -5.47 51.27 -41.94
C VAL A 59 -4.40 51.93 -42.81
N LYS A 60 -3.17 52.07 -42.30
CA LYS A 60 -2.04 52.61 -43.08
C LYS A 60 -1.69 51.74 -44.30
N ALA A 61 -1.62 50.42 -44.12
CA ALA A 61 -1.35 49.49 -45.24
C ALA A 61 -2.44 49.55 -46.32
N ALA A 62 -3.70 49.71 -45.93
CA ALA A 62 -4.82 49.87 -46.87
C ALA A 62 -4.74 51.20 -47.65
N GLN A 63 -4.31 52.29 -47.01
CA GLN A 63 -4.12 53.59 -47.68
C GLN A 63 -3.00 53.55 -48.73
N VAL A 64 -1.87 52.88 -48.41
CA VAL A 64 -0.76 52.70 -49.34
C VAL A 64 -1.17 51.87 -50.57
N ALA A 65 -2.10 50.94 -50.42
CA ALA A 65 -2.64 50.17 -51.54
C ALA A 65 -3.57 51.00 -52.46
N THR A 66 -4.19 52.06 -51.94
CA THR A 66 -5.13 52.92 -52.71
C THR A 66 -4.46 54.11 -53.42
N ASP A 67 -3.32 54.59 -52.95
CA ASP A 67 -2.59 55.71 -53.57
C ASP A 67 -1.89 55.37 -54.91
N GLY A 68 -1.93 54.10 -55.34
CA GLY A 68 -1.36 53.64 -56.61
C GLY A 68 -2.23 53.87 -57.86
N LYS A 69 -3.43 54.47 -57.75
CA LYS A 69 -4.36 54.64 -58.90
C LYS A 69 -4.95 56.05 -58.99
N ALA A 70 -4.10 57.01 -59.37
CA ALA A 70 -4.52 58.34 -59.80
C ALA A 70 -5.05 58.34 -61.26
N VAL A 71 -6.04 59.22 -61.54
CA VAL A 71 -6.48 59.85 -62.84
C VAL A 71 -8.03 59.84 -63.00
N PRO A 72 -8.72 60.94 -63.41
CA PRO A 72 -8.83 62.23 -62.73
C PRO A 72 -10.30 62.74 -62.67
N ALA A 73 -10.45 63.93 -62.10
CA ALA A 73 -11.68 64.71 -61.99
C ALA A 73 -12.29 65.17 -63.34
N GLY A 74 -13.62 65.15 -63.40
CA GLY A 74 -14.48 66.09 -64.12
C GLY A 74 -15.73 66.28 -63.24
N GLY A 75 -16.15 67.47 -62.81
CA GLY A 75 -16.20 68.74 -63.53
C GLY A 75 -17.64 68.94 -63.99
N GLY A 76 -18.48 69.59 -63.18
CA GLY A 76 -19.89 69.86 -63.55
C GLY A 76 -20.74 70.38 -62.40
N ALA A 77 -20.63 71.67 -62.12
CA ALA A 77 -21.54 72.42 -61.27
C ALA A 77 -22.72 72.98 -62.10
N SER A 78 -23.94 72.75 -61.63
CA SER A 78 -25.16 73.50 -61.98
C SER A 78 -26.19 73.19 -60.89
N GLN A 79 -26.24 74.00 -59.84
CA GLN A 79 -27.20 75.10 -59.64
C GLN A 79 -28.67 74.66 -59.46
N GLY A 80 -29.26 75.21 -58.40
CA GLY A 80 -30.57 74.91 -57.87
C GLY A 80 -31.70 74.92 -58.89
N ALA A 81 -32.42 73.80 -58.92
CA ALA A 81 -33.79 73.71 -59.39
C ALA A 81 -34.62 73.19 -58.20
N LEU A 82 -35.72 73.86 -57.92
CA LEU A 82 -36.77 73.35 -57.04
C LEU A 82 -37.17 71.93 -57.52
N PRO A 83 -37.50 70.99 -56.61
CA PRO A 83 -37.81 69.62 -57.00
C PRO A 83 -38.99 69.62 -57.98
N SER A 84 -38.77 69.04 -59.16
CA SER A 84 -39.79 68.81 -60.18
C SER A 84 -41.00 68.08 -59.59
N GLU A 85 -42.20 68.50 -59.98
CA GLU A 85 -43.45 67.82 -59.64
C GLU A 85 -43.33 66.31 -59.90
N PRO A 86 -43.86 65.45 -59.00
CA PRO A 86 -43.74 64.01 -59.16
C PRO A 86 -44.43 63.57 -60.46
N THR A 87 -43.63 63.09 -61.40
CA THR A 87 -44.12 62.53 -62.65
C THR A 87 -44.81 61.19 -62.37
N LEU A 88 -45.77 60.77 -63.20
CA LEU A 88 -46.42 59.43 -63.11
C LEU A 88 -45.42 58.25 -63.02
N LYS A 89 -44.22 58.42 -63.57
CA LYS A 89 -43.12 57.46 -63.45
C LYS A 89 -42.54 57.37 -62.03
N ASP A 90 -42.49 58.49 -61.31
CA ASP A 90 -42.01 58.56 -59.92
C ASP A 90 -42.98 57.85 -58.97
N LEU A 91 -44.29 57.95 -59.23
CA LEU A 91 -45.32 57.18 -58.49
C LEU A 91 -45.18 55.66 -58.70
N ALA A 92 -44.87 55.21 -59.92
CA ALA A 92 -44.63 53.79 -60.20
C ALA A 92 -43.35 53.28 -59.51
N VAL A 93 -42.29 54.11 -59.48
CA VAL A 93 -41.05 53.81 -58.74
C VAL A 93 -41.31 53.76 -57.23
N LEU A 94 -42.14 54.67 -56.69
CA LEU A 94 -42.59 54.65 -55.30
C LEU A 94 -43.36 53.36 -54.96
N GLY A 95 -44.24 52.89 -55.84
CA GLY A 95 -44.94 51.61 -55.67
C GLY A 95 -43.99 50.41 -55.62
N SER A 96 -42.99 50.36 -56.50
CA SER A 96 -41.97 49.30 -56.48
C SER A 96 -41.06 49.37 -55.26
N LEU A 97 -40.71 50.58 -54.79
CA LEU A 97 -39.96 50.78 -53.55
C LEU A 97 -40.76 50.34 -52.33
N GLN A 98 -42.06 50.64 -52.30
CA GLN A 98 -42.96 50.20 -51.24
C GLN A 98 -43.07 48.66 -51.18
N GLU A 99 -43.15 47.99 -52.33
CA GLU A 99 -43.14 46.51 -52.39
C GLU A 99 -41.82 45.93 -51.88
N LYS A 100 -40.68 46.52 -52.26
CA LYS A 100 -39.36 46.11 -51.75
C LYS A 100 -39.20 46.36 -50.26
N LEU A 101 -39.76 47.46 -49.74
CA LEU A 101 -39.78 47.75 -48.31
C LEU A 101 -40.61 46.71 -47.56
N SER A 102 -41.80 46.36 -48.06
CA SER A 102 -42.63 45.30 -47.47
C SER A 102 -41.93 43.94 -47.46
N LEU A 103 -41.23 43.58 -48.55
CA LEU A 103 -40.43 42.35 -48.60
C LEU A 103 -39.27 42.38 -47.61
N LEU A 104 -38.60 43.52 -47.48
CA LEU A 104 -37.49 43.71 -46.55
C LEU A 104 -37.98 43.64 -45.10
N GLU A 105 -39.09 44.30 -44.78
CA GLU A 105 -39.73 44.24 -43.45
C GLU A 105 -40.09 42.81 -43.09
N ASN A 106 -40.69 42.06 -44.01
CA ASN A 106 -41.00 40.64 -43.81
C ASN A 106 -39.72 39.81 -43.60
N THR A 107 -38.67 40.05 -44.39
CA THR A 107 -37.39 39.36 -44.23
C THR A 107 -36.73 39.67 -42.88
N VAL A 108 -36.80 40.92 -42.43
CA VAL A 108 -36.30 41.35 -41.11
C VAL A 108 -37.10 40.70 -39.99
N ALA A 109 -38.43 40.63 -40.11
CA ALA A 109 -39.28 39.94 -39.14
C ALA A 109 -38.92 38.44 -39.04
N GLN A 110 -38.73 37.76 -40.19
CA GLN A 110 -38.30 36.36 -40.22
C GLN A 110 -36.92 36.15 -39.56
N PHE A 111 -35.97 37.07 -39.77
CA PHE A 111 -34.68 37.00 -39.10
C PHE A 111 -34.79 37.23 -37.59
N GLN A 112 -35.65 38.15 -37.16
CA GLN A 112 -35.89 38.40 -35.74
C GLN A 112 -36.50 37.16 -35.05
N ASP A 113 -37.52 36.55 -35.65
CA ASP A 113 -38.14 35.32 -35.14
C ASP A 113 -37.14 34.15 -35.11
N GLY A 114 -36.32 34.02 -36.16
CA GLY A 114 -35.26 33.01 -36.22
C GLY A 114 -34.19 33.20 -35.14
N LEU A 115 -33.77 34.45 -34.88
CA LEU A 115 -32.82 34.78 -33.82
C LEU A 115 -33.40 34.48 -32.43
N GLN A 116 -34.66 34.84 -32.17
CA GLN A 116 -35.34 34.52 -30.92
C GLN A 116 -35.47 33.00 -30.73
N GLY A 117 -35.78 32.25 -31.80
CA GLY A 117 -35.81 30.79 -31.76
C GLY A 117 -34.45 30.19 -31.39
N LYS A 118 -33.37 30.71 -32.00
CA LYS A 118 -31.99 30.29 -31.70
C LYS A 118 -31.54 30.66 -30.30
N GLU A 119 -31.94 31.83 -29.79
CA GLU A 119 -31.66 32.25 -28.42
C GLU A 119 -32.33 31.31 -27.41
N ASN A 120 -33.58 30.94 -27.64
CA ASN A 120 -34.29 29.97 -26.81
C ASN A 120 -33.63 28.57 -26.85
N GLU A 121 -33.20 28.12 -28.03
CA GLU A 121 -32.47 26.87 -28.20
C GLU A 121 -31.13 26.89 -27.43
N LEU A 122 -30.37 27.99 -27.51
CA LEU A 122 -29.12 28.17 -26.77
C LEU A 122 -29.36 28.16 -25.26
N LEU A 123 -30.40 28.83 -24.76
CA LEU A 123 -30.76 28.78 -23.35
C LEU A 123 -31.13 27.37 -22.90
N ASN A 124 -31.82 26.60 -23.74
CA ASN A 124 -32.15 25.22 -23.42
C ASN A 124 -30.92 24.32 -23.37
N LEU A 125 -30.04 24.42 -24.38
CA LEU A 125 -28.77 23.68 -24.42
C LEU A 125 -27.88 24.03 -23.22
N HIS A 126 -27.86 25.30 -22.81
CA HIS A 126 -27.11 25.72 -21.63
C HIS A 126 -27.61 25.03 -20.35
N ARG A 127 -28.94 24.98 -20.14
CA ARG A 127 -29.53 24.27 -19.01
C ARG A 127 -29.23 22.78 -19.04
N GLU A 128 -29.31 22.14 -20.21
CA GLU A 128 -28.99 20.72 -20.34
C GLU A 128 -27.52 20.43 -20.04
N LEU A 129 -26.62 21.31 -20.49
CA LEU A 129 -25.19 21.22 -20.22
C LEU A 129 -24.89 21.34 -18.72
N ASP A 130 -25.54 22.27 -18.02
CA ASP A 130 -25.38 22.42 -16.58
C ASP A 130 -25.93 21.22 -15.80
N LEU A 131 -27.07 20.66 -16.22
CA LEU A 131 -27.60 19.43 -15.65
C LEU A 131 -26.62 18.26 -15.84
N ARG A 132 -26.09 18.10 -17.06
CA ARG A 132 -25.11 17.04 -17.36
C ARG A 132 -23.83 17.19 -16.53
N LYS A 133 -23.33 18.41 -16.34
CA LYS A 133 -22.19 18.67 -15.44
C LYS A 133 -22.49 18.27 -13.99
N GLY A 134 -23.71 18.54 -13.51
CA GLY A 134 -24.14 18.12 -12.18
C GLY A 134 -24.14 16.59 -12.03
N ILE A 135 -24.68 15.89 -13.02
CA ILE A 135 -24.68 14.41 -13.06
C ILE A 135 -23.25 13.87 -13.12
N GLU A 136 -22.37 14.46 -13.93
CA GLU A 136 -20.97 14.06 -14.04
C GLU A 136 -20.23 14.21 -12.70
N ALA A 137 -20.46 15.32 -11.98
CA ALA A 137 -19.88 15.53 -10.66
C ALA A 137 -20.37 14.49 -9.63
N ASP A 138 -21.66 14.17 -9.62
CA ASP A 138 -22.24 13.15 -8.73
C ASP A 138 -21.68 11.75 -9.02
N LEU A 139 -21.60 11.37 -10.31
CA LEU A 139 -21.01 10.11 -10.73
C LEU A 139 -19.54 10.00 -10.33
N ASN A 140 -18.78 11.09 -10.44
CA ASN A 140 -17.38 11.10 -10.04
C ASN A 140 -17.21 10.94 -8.52
N LEU A 141 -18.06 11.58 -7.71
CA LEU A 141 -18.11 11.36 -6.26
C LEU A 141 -18.44 9.90 -5.93
N LYS A 142 -19.42 9.31 -6.64
CA LYS A 142 -19.78 7.91 -6.44
C LYS A 142 -18.65 6.95 -6.82
N LEU A 143 -17.91 7.26 -7.87
CA LEU A 143 -16.74 6.50 -8.30
C LEU A 143 -15.66 6.53 -7.22
N GLN A 144 -15.33 7.72 -6.68
CA GLN A 144 -14.38 7.86 -5.57
C GLN A 144 -14.83 7.08 -4.31
N GLU A 145 -16.13 7.12 -3.98
CA GLU A 145 -16.66 6.33 -2.87
C GLU A 145 -16.49 4.82 -3.10
N MET A 146 -16.70 4.34 -4.33
CA MET A 146 -16.50 2.94 -4.68
C MET A 146 -15.02 2.55 -4.65
N GLU A 147 -14.11 3.42 -5.10
CA GLU A 147 -12.66 3.20 -5.04
C GLU A 147 -12.17 3.09 -3.59
N THR A 148 -12.62 3.99 -2.70
CA THR A 148 -12.29 3.92 -1.28
C THR A 148 -12.83 2.65 -0.62
N LYS A 149 -14.05 2.22 -0.95
CA LYS A 149 -14.58 0.92 -0.50
C LYS A 149 -13.74 -0.24 -1.01
N LEU A 150 -13.32 -0.23 -2.27
CA LEU A 150 -12.47 -1.27 -2.84
C LEU A 150 -11.11 -1.35 -2.14
N ALA A 151 -10.48 -0.19 -1.87
CA ALA A 151 -9.26 -0.12 -1.09
C ALA A 151 -9.44 -0.68 0.33
N SER A 152 -10.56 -0.37 1.00
CA SER A 152 -10.86 -0.93 2.32
C SER A 152 -11.04 -2.45 2.29
N MET A 153 -11.71 -2.98 1.26
CA MET A 153 -11.88 -4.44 1.09
C MET A 153 -10.54 -5.14 0.84
N ALA A 154 -9.63 -4.52 0.08
CA ALA A 154 -8.28 -5.04 -0.11
C ALA A 154 -7.53 -5.15 1.23
N SER A 155 -7.57 -4.09 2.05
CA SER A 155 -6.93 -4.13 3.38
C SER A 155 -7.53 -5.19 4.32
N LEU A 156 -8.85 -5.40 4.26
CA LEU A 156 -9.53 -6.42 5.04
C LEU A 156 -9.13 -7.83 4.58
N ARG A 157 -8.98 -8.03 3.27
CA ARG A 157 -8.50 -9.29 2.71
C ARG A 157 -7.08 -9.60 3.20
N ASP A 158 -6.17 -8.63 3.15
CA ASP A 158 -4.80 -8.81 3.63
C ASP A 158 -4.79 -9.16 5.14
N SER A 159 -5.66 -8.52 5.93
CA SER A 159 -5.84 -8.86 7.35
C SER A 159 -6.36 -10.28 7.56
N ILE A 160 -7.26 -10.78 6.71
CA ILE A 160 -7.77 -12.15 6.77
C ILE A 160 -6.67 -13.14 6.41
N ASP A 161 -5.90 -12.87 5.35
CA ASP A 161 -4.79 -13.74 4.93
C ASP A 161 -3.73 -13.85 6.03
N ASN A 162 -3.42 -12.75 6.73
CA ASN A 162 -2.55 -12.76 7.90
C ASN A 162 -3.13 -13.57 9.08
N ALA A 163 -4.43 -13.42 9.36
CA ALA A 163 -5.09 -14.18 10.43
C ALA A 163 -5.09 -15.70 10.14
N VAL A 164 -5.32 -16.09 8.89
CA VAL A 164 -5.26 -17.50 8.46
C VAL A 164 -3.85 -18.06 8.57
N ALA A 165 -2.82 -17.27 8.23
CA ALA A 165 -1.43 -17.68 8.41
C ALA A 165 -1.10 -17.89 9.90
N ALA A 166 -1.56 -16.99 10.77
CA ALA A 166 -1.38 -17.11 12.22
C ALA A 166 -2.12 -18.34 12.79
N GLU A 167 -3.35 -18.60 12.35
CA GLU A 167 -4.12 -19.79 12.74
C GLU A 167 -3.38 -21.09 12.37
N LYS A 168 -2.80 -21.14 11.18
CA LYS A 168 -2.01 -22.30 10.73
C LYS A 168 -0.78 -22.54 11.62
N ASN A 169 -0.11 -21.49 12.07
CA ASN A 169 1.03 -21.60 12.99
C ASN A 169 0.59 -22.11 14.38
N VAL A 170 -0.51 -21.58 14.91
CA VAL A 170 -1.08 -22.08 16.17
C VAL A 170 -1.48 -23.56 16.04
N GLN A 171 -2.04 -23.97 14.90
CA GLN A 171 -2.38 -25.37 14.66
C GLN A 171 -1.15 -26.29 14.65
N THR A 172 -0.01 -25.83 14.13
CA THR A 172 1.24 -26.60 14.21
C THR A 172 1.74 -26.69 15.65
N GLU A 173 1.74 -25.59 16.40
CA GLU A 173 2.16 -25.58 17.82
C GLU A 173 1.28 -26.49 18.68
N VAL A 174 -0.03 -26.52 18.44
CA VAL A 174 -0.96 -27.42 19.16
C VAL A 174 -0.62 -28.89 18.91
N LYS A 175 -0.26 -29.27 17.68
CA LYS A 175 0.15 -30.65 17.35
C LYS A 175 1.48 -31.04 18.02
N ASP A 176 2.41 -30.10 18.09
CA ASP A 176 3.70 -30.32 18.75
C ASP A 176 3.50 -30.51 20.25
N VAL A 177 2.64 -29.70 20.87
CA VAL A 177 2.24 -29.84 22.28
C VAL A 177 1.51 -31.17 22.52
N GLU A 178 0.59 -31.57 21.64
CA GLU A 178 -0.10 -32.86 21.74
C GLU A 178 0.88 -34.04 21.73
N THR A 179 1.88 -33.99 20.85
CA THR A 179 2.95 -35.01 20.78
C THR A 179 3.79 -35.01 22.05
N ALA A 180 4.14 -33.83 22.58
CA ALA A 180 4.90 -33.71 23.83
C ALA A 180 4.13 -34.30 25.02
N VAL A 181 2.82 -34.07 25.10
CA VAL A 181 1.96 -34.62 26.14
C VAL A 181 1.91 -36.16 26.06
N GLN A 182 1.76 -36.73 24.87
CA GLN A 182 1.78 -38.19 24.68
C GLN A 182 3.12 -38.82 25.13
N ASN A 183 4.23 -38.14 24.86
CA ASN A 183 5.54 -38.60 25.31
C ASN A 183 5.65 -38.57 26.85
N VAL A 184 5.21 -37.48 27.48
CA VAL A 184 5.19 -37.36 28.95
C VAL A 184 4.28 -38.42 29.58
N GLU A 185 3.10 -38.66 29.01
CA GLU A 185 2.20 -39.72 29.48
C GLU A 185 2.89 -41.10 29.44
N SER A 186 3.57 -41.41 28.34
CA SER A 186 4.34 -42.66 28.20
C SER A 186 5.42 -42.78 29.27
N SER A 187 6.22 -41.72 29.49
CA SER A 187 7.24 -41.70 30.54
C SER A 187 6.65 -41.86 31.95
N VAL A 188 5.49 -41.27 32.23
CA VAL A 188 4.79 -41.43 33.51
C VAL A 188 4.35 -42.89 33.72
N GLN A 189 3.87 -43.57 32.68
CA GLN A 189 3.53 -44.99 32.75
C GLN A 189 4.77 -45.87 33.03
N GLU A 190 5.90 -45.59 32.39
CA GLU A 190 7.16 -46.29 32.64
C GLU A 190 7.63 -46.10 34.09
N VAL A 191 7.61 -44.86 34.58
CA VAL A 191 7.95 -44.56 35.99
C VAL A 191 7.01 -45.31 36.93
N LYS A 192 5.70 -45.34 36.65
CA LYS A 192 4.73 -46.08 37.46
C LYS A 192 5.05 -47.58 37.52
N ILE A 193 5.37 -48.21 36.39
CA ILE A 193 5.78 -49.62 36.33
C ILE A 193 7.05 -49.83 37.17
N SER A 194 8.07 -49.01 36.97
CA SER A 194 9.33 -49.10 37.72
C SER A 194 9.10 -48.99 39.24
N MET A 195 8.23 -48.07 39.67
CA MET A 195 7.89 -47.86 41.07
C MET A 195 7.15 -49.05 41.69
N THR A 196 6.25 -49.69 40.93
CA THR A 196 5.64 -50.95 41.40
C THR A 196 6.65 -52.07 41.56
N GLY A 197 7.65 -52.16 40.68
CA GLY A 197 8.75 -53.12 40.78
C GLY A 197 9.66 -52.84 41.99
N VAL A 198 10.02 -51.58 42.23
CA VAL A 198 10.77 -51.20 43.44
C VAL A 198 9.97 -51.55 44.69
N SER A 199 8.67 -51.26 44.72
CA SER A 199 7.81 -51.60 45.85
C SER A 199 7.76 -53.11 46.14
N SER A 200 7.78 -53.98 45.12
CA SER A 200 7.85 -55.43 45.34
C SER A 200 9.23 -55.85 45.88
N THR A 201 10.33 -55.29 45.35
CA THR A 201 11.68 -55.60 45.88
C THR A 201 11.87 -55.16 47.32
N VAL A 202 11.32 -54.00 47.72
CA VAL A 202 11.34 -53.54 49.11
C VAL A 202 10.61 -54.52 50.01
N LYS A 203 9.43 -55.01 49.60
CA LYS A 203 8.66 -56.00 50.37
C LYS A 203 9.41 -57.33 50.52
N GLU A 204 10.03 -57.81 49.45
CA GLU A 204 10.88 -59.02 49.50
C GLU A 204 12.07 -58.86 50.46
N LEU A 205 12.69 -57.68 50.48
CA LEU A 205 13.78 -57.35 51.41
C LEU A 205 13.29 -57.26 52.86
N GLU A 206 12.11 -56.69 53.11
CA GLU A 206 11.48 -56.66 54.44
C GLU A 206 11.22 -58.08 54.96
N ASP A 207 10.63 -58.95 54.13
CA ASP A 207 10.39 -60.35 54.47
C ASP A 207 11.70 -61.11 54.75
N ALA A 208 12.75 -60.87 53.95
CA ALA A 208 14.07 -61.46 54.14
C ALA A 208 14.74 -60.99 55.44
N LEU A 209 14.61 -59.70 55.78
CA LEU A 209 15.13 -59.13 57.03
C LEU A 209 14.43 -59.75 58.24
N ASP A 210 13.11 -59.89 58.19
CA ASP A 210 12.33 -60.55 59.25
C ASP A 210 12.74 -62.01 59.44
N GLN A 211 12.97 -62.73 58.35
CA GLN A 211 13.47 -64.10 58.40
C GLN A 211 14.86 -64.17 59.05
N GLN A 212 15.77 -63.27 58.67
CA GLN A 212 17.11 -63.19 59.28
C GLN A 212 17.04 -62.83 60.77
N ARG A 213 16.09 -61.98 61.18
CA ARG A 213 15.89 -61.63 62.59
C ARG A 213 15.44 -62.84 63.42
N ARG A 214 14.59 -63.71 62.85
CA ARG A 214 14.18 -64.98 63.50
C ARG A 214 15.36 -65.94 63.64
N THR A 215 16.14 -66.16 62.58
CA THR A 215 17.30 -67.06 62.65
C THR A 215 18.35 -66.58 63.65
N VAL A 216 18.60 -65.27 63.75
CA VAL A 216 19.48 -64.70 64.80
C VAL A 216 18.91 -64.96 66.20
N THR A 217 17.59 -64.83 66.38
CA THR A 217 16.92 -65.11 67.68
C THR A 217 17.04 -66.58 68.06
N ASP A 218 16.84 -67.49 67.10
CA ASP A 218 16.98 -68.93 67.29
C ASP A 218 18.43 -69.31 67.62
N LEU A 219 19.40 -68.79 66.86
CA LEU A 219 20.83 -68.99 67.12
C LEU A 219 21.24 -68.45 68.49
N THR A 220 20.73 -67.29 68.89
CA THR A 220 20.99 -66.71 70.22
C THR A 220 20.48 -67.65 71.32
N SER A 221 19.29 -68.24 71.14
CA SER A 221 18.71 -69.20 72.07
C SER A 221 19.54 -70.49 72.15
N GLU A 222 20.03 -70.97 71.01
CA GLU A 222 20.89 -72.16 70.93
C GLU A 222 22.27 -71.95 71.56
N ILE A 223 22.88 -70.77 71.38
CA ILE A 223 24.13 -70.38 72.07
C ILE A 223 23.92 -70.39 73.58
N GLU A 224 22.83 -69.80 74.08
CA GLU A 224 22.53 -69.81 75.52
C GLU A 224 22.27 -71.23 76.05
N ARG A 225 21.65 -72.11 75.25
CA ARG A 225 21.49 -73.53 75.57
C ARG A 225 22.84 -74.23 75.67
N LEU A 226 23.69 -74.11 74.67
CA LEU A 226 25.04 -74.70 74.63
C LEU A 226 25.94 -74.16 75.76
N LYS A 227 25.82 -72.89 76.09
CA LYS A 227 26.53 -72.26 77.21
C LYS A 227 26.10 -72.81 78.57
N LYS A 228 24.81 -73.08 78.76
CA LYS A 228 24.31 -73.78 79.97
C LYS A 228 24.82 -75.21 80.03
N GLU A 229 24.81 -75.91 78.90
CA GLU A 229 25.28 -77.30 78.79
C GLU A 229 26.79 -77.41 79.06
N SER A 230 27.60 -76.49 78.52
CA SER A 230 29.04 -76.44 78.79
C SER A 230 29.37 -76.03 80.23
N ALA A 231 28.60 -75.11 80.84
CA ALA A 231 28.72 -74.78 82.25
C ALA A 231 28.37 -75.98 83.16
N ALA A 232 27.34 -76.76 82.80
CA ALA A 232 26.99 -78.00 83.50
C ALA A 232 28.07 -79.09 83.35
N ALA A 233 28.68 -79.22 82.17
CA ALA A 233 29.82 -80.10 81.94
C ALA A 233 31.05 -79.66 82.73
N THR A 234 31.30 -78.36 82.85
CA THR A 234 32.39 -77.79 83.65
C THR A 234 32.17 -78.01 85.16
N ALA A 235 30.91 -77.97 85.63
CA ALA A 235 30.55 -78.24 87.03
C ALA A 235 30.66 -79.73 87.44
N GLN A 236 30.77 -80.67 86.49
CA GLN A 236 31.07 -82.08 86.75
C GLN A 236 32.58 -82.38 86.79
N THR A 237 33.44 -81.34 86.74
CA THR A 237 34.90 -81.49 86.79
C THR A 237 35.48 -80.64 87.93
N GLU A 238 35.77 -81.23 89.09
CA GLU A 238 36.65 -80.69 90.14
C GLU A 238 38.15 -80.94 89.79
N PRO A 239 39.16 -80.26 90.40
CA PRO A 239 40.27 -79.63 89.68
C PRO A 239 41.65 -80.27 89.93
N LEU A 240 42.66 -79.94 89.09
CA LEU A 240 44.11 -79.68 89.35
C LEU A 240 44.98 -79.94 88.09
N PRO A 241 46.24 -79.45 88.00
CA PRO A 241 46.73 -78.06 88.08
C PRO A 241 47.50 -77.65 86.79
N GLU A 242 47.92 -76.38 86.69
CA GLU A 242 48.84 -75.86 85.66
C GLU A 242 50.14 -76.69 85.51
N PRO A 243 50.81 -76.63 84.35
CA PRO A 243 52.04 -75.83 84.36
C PRO A 243 52.29 -74.96 83.11
N ALA A 244 52.99 -73.87 83.38
CA ALA A 244 53.63 -72.95 82.44
C ALA A 244 54.58 -73.62 81.43
N ARG A 245 54.71 -73.00 80.24
CA ARG A 245 55.95 -72.72 79.47
C ARG A 245 55.60 -72.12 78.10
N THR A 246 55.83 -70.81 77.90
CA THR A 246 56.97 -70.22 77.16
C THR A 246 57.14 -70.72 75.71
N LEU A 247 56.86 -69.84 74.73
CA LEU A 247 57.78 -69.31 73.70
C LEU A 247 57.03 -68.96 72.39
N THR A 248 57.10 -67.67 72.05
CA THR A 248 57.15 -67.05 70.71
C THR A 248 58.19 -67.73 69.77
N PRO A 249 58.34 -67.42 68.45
CA PRO A 249 57.73 -66.34 67.64
C PRO A 249 57.31 -66.74 66.19
N ALA A 250 56.87 -65.72 65.44
CA ALA A 250 57.03 -65.53 63.98
C ALA A 250 56.01 -66.20 63.03
N ALA A 251 55.20 -65.38 62.35
CA ALA A 251 55.48 -64.95 60.97
C ALA A 251 54.27 -64.17 60.38
N SER A 252 54.51 -62.92 59.96
CA SER A 252 53.74 -62.25 58.89
C SER A 252 54.01 -62.97 57.54
N PRO A 253 53.14 -62.86 56.51
CA PRO A 253 52.98 -61.64 55.69
C PRO A 253 51.49 -61.25 55.51
N GLU A 254 51.13 -59.97 55.46
CA GLU A 254 51.22 -59.07 54.30
C GLU A 254 50.31 -59.49 53.13
N LEU A 255 49.18 -58.78 52.97
CA LEU A 255 48.51 -58.59 51.69
C LEU A 255 47.76 -57.25 51.70
N SER A 256 48.45 -56.24 51.17
CA SER A 256 47.89 -54.99 50.67
C SER A 256 47.31 -55.18 49.27
N ARG A 257 46.33 -54.33 48.92
CA ARG A 257 45.76 -53.95 47.60
C ARG A 257 44.24 -54.15 47.60
N THR A 258 43.37 -53.21 47.24
CA THR A 258 43.41 -51.81 46.78
C THR A 258 41.94 -51.35 46.79
N PRO A 259 41.63 -50.08 47.05
CA PRO A 259 40.32 -49.52 46.75
C PRO A 259 40.28 -49.14 45.26
N ASP A 260 39.29 -49.61 44.50
CA ASP A 260 38.98 -49.04 43.19
C ASP A 260 37.57 -48.43 43.25
N ALA A 261 37.55 -47.17 43.68
CA ALA A 261 36.42 -46.28 43.50
C ALA A 261 36.50 -45.73 42.07
N SER A 262 35.79 -46.39 41.16
CA SER A 262 35.57 -45.87 39.82
C SER A 262 34.53 -44.76 39.84
N GLN A 263 34.98 -43.60 39.34
CA GLN A 263 34.25 -42.56 38.59
C GLN A 263 33.27 -41.64 39.34
N PRO A 264 33.65 -40.35 39.51
CA PRO A 264 32.72 -39.25 39.38
C PRO A 264 32.55 -38.93 37.88
N ALA A 265 31.35 -39.12 37.33
CA ALA A 265 31.00 -38.56 36.04
C ALA A 265 30.73 -37.07 36.24
N SER A 266 31.63 -36.26 35.68
CA SER A 266 31.55 -34.83 35.58
C SER A 266 30.27 -34.37 34.88
N LEU A 267 29.72 -33.27 35.41
CA LEU A 267 28.78 -32.35 34.79
C LEU A 267 29.12 -32.06 33.31
N PRO A 268 28.12 -31.65 32.54
CA PRO A 268 28.22 -30.29 32.02
C PRO A 268 27.06 -29.41 32.46
N GLU A 269 27.43 -28.24 33.00
CA GLU A 269 26.70 -26.99 32.78
C GLU A 269 26.41 -26.83 31.29
N THR A 270 25.18 -26.47 30.97
CA THR A 270 24.93 -25.37 30.04
C THR A 270 23.61 -24.72 30.43
N GLU A 271 23.73 -23.54 31.03
CA GLU A 271 22.74 -22.48 30.93
C GLU A 271 22.26 -22.36 29.48
N GLN A 272 20.94 -22.34 29.28
CA GLN A 272 20.35 -21.57 28.20
C GLN A 272 18.96 -21.10 28.61
N THR A 273 18.94 -19.92 29.20
CA THR A 273 17.87 -18.92 29.06
C THR A 273 17.52 -18.71 27.59
N PRO A 274 16.23 -18.59 27.26
CA PRO A 274 15.80 -17.64 26.25
C PRO A 274 15.02 -16.50 26.92
N THR A 275 15.63 -15.33 26.82
CA THR A 275 15.04 -14.00 26.93
C THR A 275 13.76 -13.89 26.10
N PRO A 276 12.66 -13.31 26.62
CA PRO A 276 11.55 -12.88 25.78
C PRO A 276 11.95 -11.58 25.06
N ALA A 277 12.09 -11.65 23.74
CA ALA A 277 12.21 -10.47 22.89
C ALA A 277 10.83 -9.81 22.77
N ALA A 278 10.73 -8.61 23.34
CA ALA A 278 9.68 -7.66 23.08
C ALA A 278 9.79 -7.11 21.64
N SER A 279 8.63 -6.99 21.01
CA SER A 279 8.14 -5.87 20.19
C SER A 279 9.11 -5.07 19.29
N SER A 280 8.80 -5.05 18.00
CA SER A 280 8.79 -3.86 17.12
C SER A 280 7.99 -4.24 15.86
N GLU A 281 6.76 -3.77 15.67
CA GLU A 281 6.45 -2.50 14.98
C GLU A 281 7.16 -2.37 13.63
N LEU A 282 6.44 -2.74 12.56
CA LEU A 282 6.14 -1.92 11.38
C LEU A 282 5.11 -2.63 10.49
#